data_AF-A0AAW9IGP4-F1
#
_entry.id   AF-A0AAW9IGP4-F1
#
_cell.length_a   1.000
_cell.length_b   1.000
_cell.length_c   1.000
_cell.angle_alpha   90.00
_cell.angle_beta   90.00
_cell.angle_gamma   90.00
#
_symmetry.space_group_name_H-M   'P 1'
#
loop_
_entity.id
_entity.type
_entity.pdbx_description
1 polymer ?
#
loop_
_entity_poly.entity_id
_entity_poly.type
_entity_poly.pdbx_seq_one_letter_code
_entity_poly.pdbx_strand_id
1 'polypeptide(L)'
;YRVDATVETVYEDFELLGKIFGVQDKAQEVIDKMKKDIKVVTDKVGDIKEEDRVKMMVCDSGENDAMVVGAGLANNLIELAGGNNIFGKTANKPYINVSWESIVAEKPEVILVTDFMAGKPVQEKIDFLKAHPALKDVPA
;
A
#
# COMPACT_ATOMS: atom_id res chain seq x y z
N TYR A 1 13.40 -7.22 2.08
CA TYR A 1 12.39 -6.27 2.58
C TYR A 1 12.03 -6.62 4.01
N ARG A 2 11.91 -5.61 4.87
CA ARG A 2 11.41 -5.74 6.23
C ARG A 2 9.87 -5.80 6.21
N VAL A 3 9.30 -6.82 6.84
CA VAL A 3 7.83 -7.00 6.93
C VAL A 3 7.20 -6.01 7.89
N ASP A 4 8.00 -5.49 8.81
CA ASP A 4 7.67 -4.47 9.81
C ASP A 4 8.10 -3.06 9.37
N ALA A 5 8.45 -2.86 8.10
CA ALA A 5 8.87 -1.55 7.60
C ALA A 5 7.73 -0.52 7.71
N THR A 6 8.04 0.65 8.24
CA THR A 6 7.12 1.79 8.38
C THR A 6 7.77 3.08 7.86
N VAL A 7 7.03 4.18 7.86
CA VAL A 7 7.59 5.52 7.60
C VAL A 7 8.75 5.87 8.54
N GLU A 8 8.75 5.37 9.79
CA GLU A 8 9.87 5.57 10.73
C GLU A 8 11.15 4.89 10.24
N THR A 9 11.05 3.69 9.67
CA THR A 9 12.19 2.99 9.06
C THR A 9 12.79 3.81 7.91
N VAL A 10 11.95 4.51 7.14
CA VAL A 10 12.42 5.39 6.07
C VAL A 10 13.15 6.60 6.65
N TYR A 11 12.69 7.17 7.77
CA TYR A 11 13.40 8.26 8.44
C TYR A 11 14.78 7.81 8.94
N GLU A 12 14.86 6.63 9.57
CA GLU A 12 16.12 6.01 10.00
C GLU A 12 17.10 5.83 8.83
N ASP A 13 16.61 5.38 7.66
CA ASP A 13 17.42 5.23 6.45
C ASP A 13 18.00 6.59 6.00
N PHE A 14 17.19 7.66 5.98
CA PHE A 14 17.68 9.00 5.63
C PHE A 14 18.67 9.55 6.65
N GLU A 15 18.45 9.33 7.96
CA GLU A 15 19.40 9.71 9.00
C GLU A 15 20.76 9.00 8.81
N LEU A 16 20.72 7.70 8.50
CA LEU A 16 21.92 6.91 8.24
C LEU A 16 22.66 7.41 7.00
N LEU A 17 21.95 7.67 5.89
CA LEU A 17 22.54 8.24 4.68
C LEU A 17 23.16 9.62 4.97
N GLY A 18 22.49 10.46 5.76
CA GLY A 18 23.02 11.75 6.19
C GLY A 18 24.36 11.62 6.94
N LYS A 19 24.48 10.62 7.82
CA LYS A 19 25.73 10.32 8.55
C LYS A 19 26.82 9.78 7.62
N ILE A 20 26.51 8.86 6.72
CA ILE A 20 27.47 8.23 5.80
C ILE A 20 28.08 9.27 4.86
N PHE A 21 27.26 10.17 4.32
CA PHE A 21 27.69 11.15 3.32
C PHE A 21 28.05 12.52 3.90
N GLY A 22 27.92 12.72 5.22
CA GLY A 22 28.22 14.00 5.88
C GLY A 22 27.27 15.13 5.48
N VAL A 23 25.99 14.81 5.25
CA VAL A 23 24.93 15.74 4.80
C VAL A 23 23.70 15.69 5.70
N GLN A 24 23.92 15.63 7.01
CA GLN A 24 22.87 15.47 8.03
C GLN A 24 21.78 16.56 7.94
N ASP A 25 22.15 17.82 7.68
CA ASP A 25 21.18 18.90 7.53
C ASP A 25 20.20 18.65 6.36
N LYS A 26 20.71 18.13 5.23
CA LYS A 26 19.88 17.77 4.07
C LYS A 26 19.00 16.55 4.36
N ALA A 27 19.52 15.56 5.07
CA ALA A 27 18.72 14.42 5.51
C ALA A 27 17.56 14.88 6.41
N GLN A 28 17.83 15.78 7.35
CA GLN A 28 16.81 16.33 8.24
C GLN A 28 15.73 17.09 7.47
N GLU A 29 16.10 17.91 6.48
CA GLU A 29 15.15 18.64 5.62
C GLU A 29 14.19 17.67 4.92
N VAL A 30 14.70 16.55 4.39
CA VAL A 30 13.88 15.52 3.72
C VAL A 30 12.96 14.81 4.72
N ILE A 31 13.47 14.46 5.90
CA ILE A 31 12.69 13.83 6.98
C ILE A 31 11.55 14.74 7.43
N ASP A 32 11.83 16.02 7.67
CA ASP A 32 10.83 17.00 8.12
C ASP A 32 9.74 17.21 7.08
N LYS A 33 10.11 17.22 5.79
CA LYS A 33 9.15 17.27 4.69
C LYS A 33 8.25 16.02 4.70
N MET A 34 8.81 14.82 4.79
CA MET A 34 8.02 13.59 4.83
C MET A 34 7.08 13.56 6.03
N LYS A 35 7.57 13.90 7.23
CA LYS A 35 6.75 13.99 8.45
C LYS A 35 5.59 14.97 8.28
N LYS A 36 5.84 16.13 7.66
CA LYS A 36 4.79 17.11 7.36
C LYS A 36 3.74 16.54 6.40
N ASP A 37 4.17 15.91 5.32
CA ASP A 37 3.26 15.33 4.32
C ASP A 37 2.39 14.22 4.93
N ILE A 38 2.98 13.32 5.74
CA ILE A 38 2.25 12.30 6.49
C ILE A 38 1.26 12.94 7.47
N LYS A 39 1.70 13.96 8.24
CA LYS A 39 0.84 14.64 9.21
C LYS A 39 -0.38 15.29 8.54
N VAL A 40 -0.20 15.92 7.38
CA VAL A 40 -1.32 16.54 6.63
C VAL A 40 -2.39 15.50 6.28
N VAL A 41 -2.00 14.27 5.95
CA VAL A 41 -2.94 13.19 5.67
C VAL A 41 -3.57 12.68 6.96
N THR A 42 -2.77 12.33 7.96
CA THR A 42 -3.29 11.75 9.21
C THR A 42 -4.18 12.71 9.98
N ASP A 43 -3.92 14.02 9.95
CA ASP A 43 -4.78 15.05 10.56
C ASP A 43 -6.15 15.14 9.88
N LYS A 44 -6.22 14.91 8.56
CA LYS A 44 -7.48 14.92 7.80
C LYS A 44 -8.28 13.64 8.00
N VAL A 45 -7.58 12.51 8.06
CA VAL A 45 -8.16 11.19 8.33
C VAL A 45 -8.72 11.16 9.76
N GLY A 46 -7.96 11.71 10.72
CA GLY A 46 -8.31 11.69 12.13
C GLY A 46 -8.30 10.28 12.73
N ASP A 47 -8.93 10.14 13.89
CA ASP A 47 -9.08 8.84 14.55
C ASP A 47 -10.25 8.08 13.95
N ILE A 48 -9.94 7.08 13.12
CA ILE A 48 -10.93 6.15 12.56
C ILE A 48 -10.80 4.82 13.30
N LYS A 49 -11.92 4.32 13.84
CA LYS A 49 -11.97 2.99 14.44
C LYS A 49 -11.64 1.94 13.40
N GLU A 50 -11.04 0.84 13.84
CA GLU A 50 -10.59 -0.18 12.91
C GLU A 50 -11.73 -0.77 12.07
N GLU A 51 -12.92 -0.93 12.65
CA GLU A 51 -14.13 -1.39 11.96
C GLU A 51 -14.69 -0.41 10.91
N ASP A 52 -14.33 0.88 11.01
CA ASP A 52 -14.81 1.94 10.12
C ASP A 52 -13.79 2.26 9.01
N ARG A 53 -12.63 1.62 9.00
CA ARG A 53 -11.60 1.80 7.96
C ARG A 53 -12.04 1.16 6.65
N VAL A 54 -11.79 1.84 5.54
CA VAL A 54 -12.15 1.38 4.19
C VAL A 54 -11.43 0.06 3.90
N LYS A 55 -12.19 -1.00 3.65
CA LYS A 55 -11.63 -2.31 3.33
C LYS A 55 -11.10 -2.29 1.90
N MET A 56 -9.80 -2.46 1.72
CA MET A 56 -9.17 -2.23 0.41
C MET A 56 -8.00 -3.16 0.12
N MET A 57 -7.56 -3.16 -1.13
CA MET A 57 -6.33 -3.80 -1.56
C MET A 57 -5.59 -2.97 -2.60
N VAL A 58 -4.31 -3.26 -2.80
CA VAL A 58 -3.54 -2.72 -3.93
C VAL A 58 -3.16 -3.88 -4.84
N CYS A 59 -3.67 -3.84 -6.06
CA CYS A 59 -3.37 -4.78 -7.14
C CYS A 59 -2.19 -4.25 -7.97
N ASP A 60 -1.12 -5.02 -8.00
CA ASP A 60 0.06 -4.72 -8.81
C ASP A 60 -0.12 -5.20 -10.25
N SER A 61 -0.40 -6.49 -10.39
CA SER A 61 -0.48 -7.22 -11.66
C SER A 61 -1.05 -8.62 -11.42
N GLY A 62 -1.24 -9.41 -12.49
CA GLY A 62 -1.70 -10.80 -12.38
C GLY A 62 -2.76 -11.16 -13.40
N GLU A 63 -2.72 -12.41 -13.88
CA GLU A 63 -3.76 -12.98 -14.76
C GLU A 63 -4.41 -14.20 -14.09
N ASN A 64 -3.61 -15.23 -13.76
CA ASN A 64 -4.10 -16.42 -13.05
C ASN A 64 -4.30 -16.16 -11.55
N ASP A 65 -3.31 -15.52 -10.92
CA ASP A 65 -3.36 -15.04 -9.54
C ASP A 65 -3.04 -13.56 -9.54
N ALA A 66 -3.59 -12.82 -8.57
CA ALA A 66 -3.29 -11.42 -8.37
C ALA A 66 -2.03 -11.27 -7.51
N MET A 67 -1.06 -10.49 -7.99
CA MET A 67 0.03 -9.97 -7.18
C MET A 67 -0.45 -8.70 -6.48
N VAL A 68 -0.39 -8.69 -5.15
CA VAL A 68 -1.00 -7.65 -4.31
C VAL A 68 -0.04 -7.18 -3.22
N VAL A 69 -0.25 -5.96 -2.73
CA VAL A 69 0.47 -5.47 -1.55
C VAL A 69 0.05 -6.26 -0.31
N GLY A 70 1.05 -6.84 0.36
CA GLY A 70 0.92 -7.54 1.64
C GLY A 70 1.34 -6.64 2.80
N ALA A 71 2.45 -6.98 3.47
CA ALA A 71 2.97 -6.29 4.66
C ALA A 71 3.96 -5.14 4.34
N GLY A 72 4.59 -4.55 5.35
CA GLY A 72 5.66 -3.56 5.20
C GLY A 72 5.19 -2.15 4.84
N LEU A 73 6.07 -1.35 4.23
CA LEU A 73 5.89 0.10 4.10
C LEU A 73 4.59 0.49 3.36
N ALA A 74 4.26 -0.19 2.28
CA ALA A 74 3.03 0.10 1.53
C ALA A 74 1.77 -0.17 2.38
N ASN A 75 1.78 -1.22 3.21
CA ASN A 75 0.71 -1.48 4.17
C ASN A 75 0.62 -0.38 5.24
N ASN A 76 1.77 0.03 5.78
CA ASN A 76 1.84 1.11 6.76
C ASN A 76 1.26 2.43 6.19
N LEU A 77 1.54 2.74 4.92
CA LEU A 77 0.96 3.92 4.25
C LEU A 77 -0.55 3.80 4.06
N ILE A 78 -1.08 2.61 3.73
CA ILE A 78 -2.52 2.36 3.65
C ILE A 78 -3.19 2.63 5.00
N GLU A 79 -2.61 2.10 6.09
CA GLU A 79 -3.15 2.28 7.44
C GLU A 79 -3.12 3.74 7.90
N LEU A 80 -2.04 4.47 7.60
CA LEU A 80 -1.93 5.92 7.88
C LEU A 80 -2.95 6.75 7.08
N ALA A 81 -3.38 6.27 5.93
CA ALA A 81 -4.43 6.88 5.11
C ALA A 81 -5.86 6.49 5.53
N GLY A 82 -6.03 5.70 6.60
CA GLY A 82 -7.35 5.24 7.08
C GLY A 82 -7.90 4.02 6.34
N GLY A 83 -7.07 3.35 5.53
CA GLY A 83 -7.42 2.10 4.88
C GLY A 83 -7.15 0.87 5.74
N ASN A 84 -7.83 -0.21 5.41
CA ASN A 84 -7.61 -1.56 5.95
C ASN A 84 -7.26 -2.49 4.78
N ASN A 85 -5.97 -2.81 4.63
CA ASN A 85 -5.52 -3.77 3.61
C ASN A 85 -6.01 -5.18 3.97
N ILE A 86 -6.83 -5.78 3.12
CA ILE A 86 -7.42 -7.11 3.34
C ILE A 86 -6.38 -8.22 3.58
N PHE A 87 -5.14 -8.03 3.10
CA PHE A 87 -4.04 -8.97 3.33
C PHE A 87 -2.96 -8.46 4.30
N GLY A 88 -3.12 -7.25 4.84
CA GLY A 88 -2.09 -6.58 5.64
C GLY A 88 -1.70 -7.35 6.91
N LYS A 89 -2.68 -8.01 7.56
CA LYS A 89 -2.48 -8.78 8.79
C LYS A 89 -2.01 -10.23 8.57
N THR A 90 -2.26 -10.79 7.40
CA THR A 90 -2.00 -12.22 7.10
C THR A 90 -0.75 -12.40 6.26
N ALA A 91 -0.34 -11.37 5.50
CA ALA A 91 0.86 -11.42 4.68
C ALA A 91 2.14 -11.40 5.55
N ASN A 92 3.12 -12.21 5.15
CA ASN A 92 4.48 -12.21 5.71
C ASN A 92 5.53 -11.69 4.72
N LYS A 93 5.09 -11.03 3.65
CA LYS A 93 5.92 -10.42 2.60
C LYS A 93 5.27 -9.13 2.13
N PRO A 94 6.05 -8.16 1.60
CA PRO A 94 5.47 -6.92 1.08
C PRO A 94 4.61 -7.10 -0.16
N TYR A 95 4.86 -8.15 -0.92
CA TYR A 95 4.03 -8.56 -2.04
C TYR A 95 3.76 -10.06 -1.94
N ILE A 96 2.52 -10.44 -2.21
CA ILE A 96 2.07 -11.83 -2.20
C ILE A 96 1.23 -12.08 -3.46
N ASN A 97 1.17 -13.34 -3.88
CA ASN A 97 0.22 -13.79 -4.89
C ASN A 97 -0.98 -14.39 -4.18
N VAL A 98 -2.19 -13.98 -4.57
CA VAL A 98 -3.45 -14.46 -4.01
C VAL A 98 -4.38 -14.87 -5.13
N SER A 99 -5.19 -15.90 -4.88
CA SER A 99 -6.20 -16.32 -5.85
C SER A 99 -7.35 -15.29 -5.91
N TRP A 100 -8.03 -15.24 -7.05
CA TRP A 100 -9.20 -14.38 -7.21
C TRP A 100 -10.33 -14.73 -6.24
N GLU A 101 -10.52 -16.01 -5.92
CA GLU A 101 -11.50 -16.47 -4.92
C GLU A 101 -11.18 -15.94 -3.52
N SER A 102 -9.89 -15.84 -3.18
CA SER A 102 -9.47 -15.28 -1.89
C SER A 102 -9.82 -13.79 -1.80
N ILE A 103 -9.67 -13.04 -2.90
CA ILE A 103 -10.09 -11.63 -2.99
C ILE A 103 -11.61 -11.51 -2.83
N VAL A 104 -12.37 -12.37 -3.49
CA VAL A 104 -13.84 -12.39 -3.43
C VAL A 104 -14.33 -12.68 -2.00
N ALA A 105 -13.69 -13.63 -1.31
CA ALA A 105 -14.03 -13.97 0.07
C ALA A 105 -13.84 -12.76 1.01
N GLU A 106 -12.82 -11.94 0.76
CA GLU A 106 -12.54 -10.74 1.52
C GLU A 106 -13.43 -9.54 1.16
N LYS A 107 -14.03 -9.48 -0.04
CA LYS A 107 -14.95 -8.38 -0.44
C LYS A 107 -14.37 -6.97 -0.21
N PRO A 108 -13.23 -6.60 -0.83
CA PRO A 108 -12.74 -5.22 -0.75
C PRO A 108 -13.77 -4.24 -1.32
N GLU A 109 -13.85 -3.06 -0.71
CA GLU A 109 -14.63 -1.91 -1.18
C GLU A 109 -13.86 -1.06 -2.19
N VAL A 110 -12.52 -1.13 -2.15
CA VAL A 110 -11.64 -0.39 -3.06
C VAL A 110 -10.49 -1.30 -3.53
N ILE A 111 -10.24 -1.29 -4.83
CA ILE A 111 -9.02 -1.86 -5.44
C ILE A 111 -8.21 -0.71 -6.02
N LEU A 112 -7.08 -0.38 -5.39
CA LEU A 112 -6.08 0.49 -5.99
C LEU A 112 -5.25 -0.30 -6.99
N VAL A 113 -5.02 0.25 -8.18
CA VAL A 113 -4.23 -0.40 -9.22
C VAL A 113 -2.91 0.34 -9.39
N THR A 114 -1.79 -0.37 -9.25
CA THR A 114 -0.46 0.23 -9.42
C THR A 114 -0.19 0.52 -10.89
N ASP A 115 0.15 1.78 -11.18
CA ASP A 115 0.63 2.20 -12.49
C ASP A 115 2.17 2.23 -12.49
N PHE A 116 2.77 1.50 -13.43
CA PHE A 116 4.21 1.50 -13.64
C PHE A 116 4.51 2.07 -15.02
N MET A 117 5.51 2.95 -15.10
CA MET A 117 6.00 3.46 -16.39
C MET A 117 6.52 2.35 -17.32
N ALA A 118 6.85 1.18 -16.77
CA ALA A 118 7.19 -0.03 -17.51
C ALA A 118 6.17 -1.13 -17.21
N GLY A 119 5.47 -1.64 -18.23
CA GLY A 119 4.47 -2.69 -18.10
C GLY A 119 3.22 -2.44 -18.96
N LYS A 120 2.15 -3.20 -18.70
CA LYS A 120 0.84 -2.92 -19.30
C LYS A 120 0.30 -1.59 -18.75
N PRO A 121 -0.29 -0.73 -19.59
CA PRO A 121 -0.97 0.48 -19.14
C PRO A 121 -1.95 0.20 -18.00
N VAL A 122 -2.04 1.11 -17.03
CA VAL A 122 -2.97 0.95 -15.89
C VAL A 122 -4.41 0.71 -16.34
N GLN A 123 -4.85 1.32 -17.45
CA GLN A 123 -6.19 1.14 -17.98
C GLN A 123 -6.46 -0.32 -18.40
N GLU A 124 -5.49 -1.01 -19.00
CA GLU A 124 -5.65 -2.42 -19.36
C GLU A 124 -5.81 -3.31 -18.12
N LYS A 125 -5.09 -2.99 -17.03
CA LYS A 125 -5.24 -3.70 -15.76
C LYS A 125 -6.63 -3.47 -15.15
N ILE A 126 -7.13 -2.22 -15.20
CA ILE A 126 -8.48 -1.88 -14.73
C ILE A 126 -9.54 -2.62 -15.56
N ASP A 127 -9.40 -2.62 -16.89
CA ASP A 127 -10.34 -3.27 -17.79
C ASP A 127 -10.34 -4.79 -17.57
N PHE A 128 -9.17 -5.39 -17.35
CA PHE A 128 -9.04 -6.79 -16.98
C PHE A 128 -9.80 -7.10 -15.67
N LEU A 129 -9.57 -6.30 -14.61
CA LEU A 129 -10.24 -6.50 -13.32
C LEU A 129 -11.77 -6.38 -13.44
N LYS A 130 -12.26 -5.38 -14.19
CA LYS A 130 -13.70 -5.19 -14.44
C LYS A 130 -14.33 -6.31 -15.26
N ALA A 131 -13.57 -6.92 -16.17
CA ALA A 131 -14.03 -8.02 -17.00
C ALA A 131 -13.91 -9.39 -16.30
N HIS A 132 -13.14 -9.48 -15.21
CA HIS A 132 -12.83 -10.75 -14.56
C HIS A 132 -14.08 -11.40 -13.93
N PRO A 133 -14.50 -12.60 -14.37
CA PRO A 133 -15.76 -13.19 -13.92
C PRO A 133 -15.87 -13.40 -12.41
N ALA A 134 -14.78 -13.72 -11.73
CA ALA A 134 -14.78 -13.91 -10.28
C ALA A 134 -15.06 -12.61 -9.51
N LEU A 135 -14.73 -11.45 -10.08
CA LEU A 135 -14.83 -10.16 -9.39
C LEU A 135 -16.20 -9.48 -9.55
N LYS A 136 -17.15 -10.08 -10.27
CA LYS A 136 -18.46 -9.47 -10.58
C LYS A 136 -19.29 -9.08 -9.35
N ASP A 137 -19.13 -9.82 -8.26
CA ASP A 137 -19.87 -9.61 -7.01
C ASP A 137 -19.01 -8.95 -5.91
N VAL A 138 -17.80 -8.49 -6.26
CA VAL A 138 -16.95 -7.71 -5.36
C VAL A 138 -17.48 -6.26 -5.31
N PRO A 139 -17.60 -5.62 -4.13
CA PRO A 139 -18.16 -4.27 -4.04
C PRO A 139 -17.38 -3.16 -4.78
N ALA A 140 -16.07 -3.35 -4.98
CA ALA A 140 -15.16 -2.39 -5.59
C ALA A 140 -15.34 -2.17 -7.10
#